data_AF-A0A5C6LYD1-F1
#
_entry.id   AF-A0A5C6LYD1-F1
#
_cell.length_a   1.000
_cell.length_b   1.000
_cell.length_c   1.000
_cell.angle_alpha   90.00
_cell.angle_beta   90.00
_cell.angle_gamma   90.00
#
_symmetry.space_group_name_H-M   'P 1'
#
loop_
_entity.id
_entity.type
_entity.pdbx_description
1 polymer ?
#
loop_
_entity_poly.entity_id
_entity_poly.type
_entity_poly.pdbx_seq_one_letter_code
_entity_poly.pdbx_strand_id
1 'polypeptide(L)'
;MPCDEKDKNGFYHYENQCAIRMSHCLIKAGITLSNYTDPKCKHGYARGAESLATWLWRNFGKPLQVICSNAAQKNAFLTNQYWSKNGIIFFKDFYGTNNTGDHIDLLYHVNTQIMTATGDYTNDSRVKEIWFWEVN
;
A
#
# COMPACT_ATOMS: atom_id res chain seq x y z
N MET A 1 -7.06 -3.82 16.22
CA MET A 1 -6.80 -3.63 14.77
C MET A 1 -8.16 -3.64 14.06
N PRO A 2 -8.47 -2.79 13.05
CA PRO A 2 -9.84 -2.64 12.53
C PRO A 2 -10.55 -3.92 12.07
N CYS A 3 -9.82 -5.00 11.79
CA CYS A 3 -10.37 -6.33 11.49
C CYS A 3 -9.51 -7.46 12.08
N ASP A 4 -9.33 -7.52 13.40
CA ASP A 4 -8.54 -8.57 14.09
C ASP A 4 -9.34 -9.82 14.50
N GLU A 5 -10.58 -9.93 14.03
CA GLU A 5 -11.43 -11.06 14.33
C GLU A 5 -10.90 -12.36 13.73
N LYS A 6 -11.05 -13.43 14.51
CA LYS A 6 -10.56 -14.76 14.20
C LYS A 6 -11.71 -15.76 14.17
N ASP A 7 -11.58 -16.77 13.32
CA ASP A 7 -12.47 -17.92 13.30
C ASP A 7 -12.26 -18.82 14.55
N LYS A 8 -13.08 -19.87 14.66
CA LYS A 8 -13.00 -20.84 15.77
C LYS A 8 -11.66 -21.56 15.90
N ASN A 9 -10.82 -21.53 14.86
CA ASN A 9 -9.50 -22.14 14.84
C ASN A 9 -8.37 -21.12 15.10
N GLY A 10 -8.71 -19.84 15.32
CA GLY A 10 -7.75 -18.77 15.57
C GLY A 10 -7.18 -18.11 14.31
N PHE A 11 -7.69 -18.43 13.11
CA PHE A 11 -7.26 -17.78 11.87
C PHE A 11 -7.99 -16.47 11.67
N TYR A 12 -7.28 -15.43 11.23
CA TYR A 12 -7.92 -14.16 10.91
C TYR A 12 -8.92 -14.32 9.77
N HIS A 13 -10.10 -13.70 9.90
CA HIS A 13 -11.06 -13.65 8.79
C HIS A 13 -10.51 -12.93 7.56
N TYR A 14 -9.53 -12.06 7.75
CA TYR A 14 -8.80 -11.38 6.69
C TYR A 14 -7.30 -11.46 7.01
N GLU A 15 -6.57 -12.39 6.39
CA GLU A 15 -5.15 -12.58 6.67
C GLU A 15 -4.29 -11.40 6.21
N ASN A 16 -4.49 -10.94 4.97
CA ASN A 16 -3.80 -9.75 4.44
C ASN A 16 -4.60 -8.49 4.81
N GLN A 17 -4.01 -7.66 5.67
CA GLN A 17 -4.70 -6.50 6.24
C GLN A 17 -4.13 -5.14 5.81
N CYS A 18 -3.18 -5.10 4.88
CA CYS A 18 -2.55 -3.86 4.40
C CYS A 18 -3.60 -2.83 3.90
N ALA A 19 -4.49 -3.24 3.00
CA ALA A 19 -5.57 -2.39 2.48
C ALA A 19 -6.60 -1.99 3.55
N ILE A 20 -6.86 -2.87 4.52
CA ILE A 20 -7.77 -2.59 5.64
C ILE A 20 -7.18 -1.51 6.55
N ARG A 21 -5.89 -1.64 6.90
CA ARG A 21 -5.16 -0.65 7.71
C ARG A 21 -5.09 0.69 7.00
N MET A 22 -4.77 0.68 5.71
CA MET A 22 -4.71 1.88 4.91
C MET A 22 -6.08 2.57 4.79
N SER A 23 -7.14 1.81 4.53
CA SER A 23 -8.53 2.34 4.53
C SER A 23 -8.88 3.01 5.86
N HIS A 24 -8.55 2.37 6.98
CA HIS A 24 -8.78 2.94 8.30
C HIS A 24 -7.98 4.24 8.50
N CYS A 25 -6.72 4.27 8.05
CA CYS A 25 -5.89 5.47 8.06
C CYS A 25 -6.52 6.62 7.26
N LEU A 26 -6.92 6.36 6.01
CA LEU A 26 -7.56 7.34 5.14
C LEU A 26 -8.84 7.91 5.77
N ILE A 27 -9.70 7.04 6.32
CA ILE A 27 -10.94 7.47 6.97
C ILE A 27 -10.65 8.31 8.22
N LYS A 28 -9.65 7.94 9.02
CA LYS A 28 -9.21 8.75 10.18
C LYS A 28 -8.62 10.09 9.78
N ALA A 29 -8.04 10.20 8.58
CA ALA A 29 -7.59 11.45 7.97
C ALA A 29 -8.71 12.27 7.31
N GLY A 30 -9.97 11.85 7.41
CA GLY A 30 -11.13 12.55 6.84
C GLY A 30 -11.45 12.19 5.39
N ILE A 31 -10.76 11.20 4.80
CA ILE A 31 -11.05 10.71 3.45
C ILE A 31 -12.10 9.62 3.52
N THR A 32 -13.29 9.89 2.96
CA THR A 32 -14.31 8.86 2.77
C THR A 32 -13.97 7.98 1.56
N LEU A 33 -14.15 6.66 1.68
CA LEU A 33 -14.10 5.73 0.54
C LEU A 33 -15.37 5.80 -0.33
N SER A 34 -15.80 7.02 -0.67
CA SER A 34 -16.95 7.28 -1.53
C SER A 34 -16.74 6.65 -2.91
N ASN A 35 -17.78 6.00 -3.44
CA ASN A 35 -17.74 5.33 -4.75
C ASN A 35 -16.70 4.21 -4.88
N TYR A 36 -16.09 3.75 -3.77
CA TYR A 36 -15.31 2.51 -3.78
C TYR A 36 -16.28 1.33 -3.95
N THR A 37 -16.16 0.57 -5.04
CA THR A 37 -17.08 -0.53 -5.36
C THR A 37 -16.47 -1.92 -5.17
N ASP A 38 -15.14 -2.00 -5.04
CA ASP A 38 -14.43 -3.26 -4.84
C ASP A 38 -14.74 -3.90 -3.45
N PRO A 39 -14.39 -5.19 -3.25
CA PRO A 39 -14.71 -5.90 -2.03
C PRO A 39 -14.21 -5.21 -0.75
N LYS A 40 -15.13 -5.07 0.21
CA LYS A 40 -14.87 -4.54 1.55
C LYS A 40 -14.93 -5.64 2.61
N CYS A 41 -14.27 -5.43 3.73
CA CYS A 41 -14.55 -6.19 4.95
C CYS A 41 -15.89 -5.75 5.54
N LYS A 42 -16.38 -6.49 6.54
CA LYS A 42 -17.67 -6.19 7.19
C LYS A 42 -17.74 -4.79 7.84
N HIS A 43 -16.59 -4.18 8.15
CA HIS A 43 -16.49 -2.83 8.72
C HIS A 43 -16.44 -1.72 7.66
N GLY A 44 -16.53 -2.06 6.37
CA GLY A 44 -16.51 -1.07 5.28
C GLY A 44 -15.12 -0.66 4.78
N TYR A 45 -14.04 -1.31 5.22
CA TYR A 45 -12.68 -1.06 4.73
C TYR A 45 -12.36 -1.90 3.50
N ALA A 46 -11.55 -1.36 2.57
CA ALA A 46 -11.08 -2.09 1.40
C ALA A 46 -10.27 -3.34 1.79
N ARG A 47 -10.43 -4.42 1.03
CA ARG A 47 -9.68 -5.68 1.24
C ARG A 47 -8.51 -5.86 0.29
N GLY A 48 -8.59 -5.34 -0.94
CA GLY A 48 -7.56 -5.49 -1.96
C GLY A 48 -6.59 -4.31 -1.97
N ALA A 49 -5.29 -4.57 -1.92
CA ALA A 49 -4.26 -3.53 -2.01
C ALA A 49 -4.26 -2.88 -3.40
N GLU A 50 -4.25 -3.66 -4.49
CA GLU A 50 -4.33 -3.12 -5.86
C GLU A 50 -5.65 -2.39 -6.13
N SER A 51 -6.78 -2.92 -5.66
CA SER A 51 -8.08 -2.24 -5.77
C SER A 51 -8.07 -0.88 -5.06
N LEU A 52 -7.50 -0.81 -3.85
CA LEU A 52 -7.38 0.45 -3.10
C LEU A 52 -6.41 1.41 -3.79
N ALA A 53 -5.25 0.94 -4.27
CA ALA A 53 -4.28 1.73 -5.02
C ALA A 53 -4.88 2.29 -6.32
N THR A 54 -5.65 1.48 -7.04
CA THR A 54 -6.35 1.91 -8.26
C THR A 54 -7.45 2.93 -7.95
N TRP A 55 -8.17 2.76 -6.84
CA TRP A 55 -9.13 3.78 -6.39
C TRP A 55 -8.44 5.08 -6.01
N LEU A 56 -7.30 5.03 -5.30
CA LEU A 56 -6.50 6.21 -4.99
C LEU A 56 -6.04 6.93 -6.27
N TRP A 57 -5.56 6.19 -7.27
CA TRP A 57 -5.22 6.75 -8.57
C TRP A 57 -6.42 7.52 -9.16
N ARG A 58 -7.59 6.87 -9.26
CA ARG A 58 -8.77 7.48 -9.89
C ARG A 58 -9.29 8.73 -9.17
N ASN A 59 -9.15 8.81 -7.85
CA ASN A 59 -9.74 9.87 -7.04
C ASN A 59 -8.76 10.98 -6.64
N PHE A 60 -7.47 10.67 -6.52
CA PHE A 60 -6.43 11.60 -6.05
C PHE A 60 -5.33 11.87 -7.06
N GLY A 61 -5.40 11.24 -8.24
CA GLY A 61 -4.46 11.46 -9.34
C GLY A 61 -3.43 10.35 -9.50
N LYS A 62 -2.75 10.38 -10.64
CA LYS A 62 -1.80 9.34 -11.05
C LYS A 62 -0.59 9.28 -10.09
N PRO A 63 -0.23 8.11 -9.55
CA PRO A 63 1.00 7.96 -8.77
C PRO A 63 2.23 8.13 -9.65
N LEU A 64 3.37 8.42 -9.03
CA LEU A 64 4.65 8.07 -9.62
C LEU A 64 4.72 6.55 -9.75
N GLN A 65 4.95 6.04 -10.95
CA GLN A 65 5.07 4.61 -11.23
C GLN A 65 6.53 4.26 -11.56
N VAL A 66 7.03 3.22 -10.91
CA VAL A 66 8.41 2.75 -11.02
C VAL A 66 8.40 1.30 -11.47
N ILE A 67 8.88 1.05 -12.68
CA ILE A 67 9.06 -0.33 -13.18
C ILE A 67 10.36 -0.87 -12.57
N CYS A 68 10.25 -1.84 -11.66
CA CYS A 68 11.39 -2.27 -10.83
C CYS A 68 12.47 -3.05 -11.59
N SER A 69 12.13 -3.61 -12.77
CA SER A 69 13.13 -4.18 -13.69
C SER A 69 13.99 -3.11 -14.39
N ASN A 70 13.55 -1.84 -14.37
CA ASN A 70 14.34 -0.72 -14.87
C ASN A 70 15.17 -0.13 -13.72
N ALA A 71 16.45 -0.48 -13.68
CA ALA A 71 17.38 -0.03 -12.64
C ALA A 71 17.49 1.50 -12.55
N ALA A 72 17.43 2.22 -13.67
CA ALA A 72 17.50 3.67 -13.68
C ALA A 72 16.27 4.30 -13.01
N GLN A 73 15.07 3.81 -13.31
CA GLN A 73 13.84 4.28 -12.64
C GLN A 73 13.86 3.95 -11.14
N LYS A 74 14.27 2.74 -10.77
CA LYS A 74 14.34 2.33 -9.36
C LYS A 74 15.35 3.17 -8.58
N ASN A 75 16.53 3.41 -9.13
CA ASN A 75 17.55 4.27 -8.50
C ASN A 75 17.09 5.73 -8.38
N ALA A 76 16.41 6.25 -9.40
CA ALA A 76 15.84 7.60 -9.35
C ALA A 76 14.74 7.73 -8.30
N PHE A 77 13.87 6.74 -8.17
CA PHE A 77 12.85 6.70 -7.12
C PHE A 77 13.48 6.67 -5.73
N LEU A 78 14.44 5.76 -5.52
CA LEU A 78 15.15 5.63 -4.26
C LEU A 78 15.74 6.97 -3.84
N THR A 79 16.54 7.58 -4.72
CA THR A 79 17.29 8.81 -4.42
C THR A 79 16.40 10.03 -4.21
N ASN A 80 15.35 10.20 -5.02
CA ASN A 80 14.59 11.45 -5.06
C ASN A 80 13.32 11.43 -4.22
N GLN A 81 12.71 10.26 -4.02
CA GLN A 81 11.39 10.16 -3.40
C GLN A 81 11.49 9.40 -2.08
N TYR A 82 11.96 8.16 -2.16
CA TYR A 82 11.93 7.23 -1.04
C TYR A 82 12.69 7.74 0.19
N TRP A 83 13.83 8.41 0.01
CA TRP A 83 14.66 8.97 1.10
C TRP A 83 14.25 10.37 1.60
N SER A 84 13.30 11.05 0.95
CA SER A 84 13.03 12.46 1.27
C SER A 84 11.55 12.83 1.38
N LYS A 85 10.63 11.95 0.96
CA LYS A 85 9.20 12.25 0.85
C LYS A 85 8.36 11.33 1.71
N ASN A 86 7.34 11.89 2.34
CA ASN A 86 6.30 11.11 3.00
C ASN A 86 5.17 10.83 2.01
N GLY A 87 4.48 9.71 2.18
CA GLY A 87 3.43 9.36 1.25
C GLY A 87 2.81 7.99 1.45
N ILE A 88 2.00 7.61 0.46
CA ILE A 88 1.44 6.27 0.32
C ILE A 88 2.29 5.53 -0.71
N ILE A 89 2.72 4.31 -0.35
CA ILE A 89 3.53 3.44 -1.21
C ILE A 89 2.79 2.12 -1.47
N PHE A 90 2.78 1.69 -2.71
CA PHE A 90 2.18 0.43 -3.15
C PHE A 90 3.20 -0.41 -3.92
N PHE A 91 3.34 -1.67 -3.54
CA PHE A 91 4.23 -2.66 -4.15
C PHE A 91 3.38 -3.69 -4.88
N LYS A 92 3.56 -3.77 -6.20
CA LYS A 92 2.76 -4.64 -7.06
C LYS A 92 3.45 -5.97 -7.33
N ASP A 93 2.66 -7.05 -7.31
CA ASP A 93 3.01 -8.38 -7.84
C ASP A 93 4.36 -8.92 -7.31
N PHE A 94 4.48 -9.21 -6.01
CA PHE A 94 5.78 -9.60 -5.42
C PHE A 94 5.77 -10.82 -4.48
N TYR A 95 4.59 -11.34 -4.15
CA TYR A 95 4.47 -12.56 -3.35
C TYR A 95 3.22 -13.38 -3.72
N GLY A 96 3.03 -14.51 -3.04
CA GLY A 96 1.89 -15.39 -3.23
C GLY A 96 1.95 -16.18 -4.54
N THR A 97 0.88 -16.93 -4.82
CA THR A 97 0.78 -17.76 -6.03
C THR A 97 0.90 -16.90 -7.27
N ASN A 98 1.78 -17.29 -8.19
CA ASN A 98 2.08 -16.57 -9.43
C ASN A 98 2.57 -15.12 -9.25
N ASN A 99 3.05 -14.75 -8.06
CA ASN A 99 3.58 -13.41 -7.78
C ASN A 99 2.54 -12.31 -8.04
N THR A 100 1.31 -12.53 -7.57
CA THR A 100 0.15 -11.62 -7.75
C THR A 100 -0.25 -10.90 -6.46
N GLY A 101 0.45 -11.17 -5.35
CA GLY A 101 0.24 -10.48 -4.08
C GLY A 101 0.86 -9.10 -4.09
N ASP A 102 0.14 -8.14 -3.51
CA ASP A 102 0.53 -6.74 -3.41
C ASP A 102 0.54 -6.22 -1.97
N HIS A 103 1.22 -5.10 -1.75
CA HIS A 103 1.26 -4.44 -0.44
C HIS A 103 1.04 -2.94 -0.59
N ILE A 104 0.25 -2.36 0.31
CA ILE A 104 0.05 -0.90 0.38
C ILE A 104 0.36 -0.43 1.80
N ASP A 105 1.14 0.64 1.92
CA ASP A 105 1.63 1.14 3.21
C ASP A 105 1.82 2.66 3.20
N LEU A 106 2.07 3.21 4.39
CA LEU A 106 2.61 4.55 4.55
C LEU A 106 4.13 4.48 4.48
N LEU A 107 4.72 5.39 3.72
CA LEU A 107 6.14 5.73 3.77
C LEU A 107 6.26 7.04 4.53
N TYR A 108 7.05 7.08 5.59
CA TYR A 108 7.27 8.30 6.36
C TYR A 108 8.66 8.34 6.98
N HIS A 109 9.10 9.52 7.34
CA HIS A 109 10.42 9.75 7.91
C HIS A 109 10.30 10.16 9.38
N VAL A 110 11.13 9.53 10.23
CA VAL A 110 11.33 9.95 11.62
C VAL A 110 12.79 10.34 11.76
N ASN A 111 13.06 11.64 11.88
CA ASN A 111 14.41 12.20 11.75
C ASN A 111 15.04 11.83 10.40
N THR A 112 16.18 11.13 10.40
CA THR A 112 16.88 10.63 9.22
C THR A 112 16.51 9.19 8.85
N GLN A 113 15.58 8.57 9.58
CA GLN A 113 15.18 7.18 9.36
C GLN A 113 13.94 7.09 8.48
N ILE A 114 13.99 6.19 7.51
CA ILE A 114 12.81 5.79 6.73
C ILE A 114 12.04 4.75 7.52
N MET A 115 10.72 4.93 7.55
CA MET A 115 9.78 4.00 8.13
C MET A 115 8.70 3.64 7.13
N THR A 116 8.31 2.36 7.13
CA THR A 116 6.99 1.93 6.66
C THR A 116 6.16 1.50 7.85
N ALA A 117 4.83 1.66 7.80
CA ALA A 117 4.01 1.37 8.98
C ALA A 117 3.89 -0.14 9.25
N THR A 118 4.04 -0.99 8.23
CA THR A 118 3.95 -2.44 8.39
C THR A 118 5.01 -3.25 7.65
N GLY A 119 5.52 -2.80 6.52
CA GLY A 119 6.54 -3.53 5.77
C GLY A 119 7.07 -2.75 4.59
N ASP A 120 8.39 -2.77 4.42
CA ASP A 120 9.07 -2.20 3.26
C ASP A 120 9.60 -3.30 2.35
N TYR A 121 9.23 -3.22 1.07
CA TYR A 121 9.60 -4.17 0.03
C TYR A 121 10.40 -3.52 -1.09
N THR A 122 10.93 -2.32 -0.86
CA THR A 122 11.66 -1.57 -1.90
C THR A 122 12.91 -2.34 -2.39
N ASN A 123 13.55 -3.10 -1.52
CA ASN A 123 14.71 -3.95 -1.85
C ASN A 123 14.36 -5.37 -2.30
N ASP A 124 13.09 -5.74 -2.35
CA ASP A 124 12.68 -7.06 -2.83
C ASP A 124 12.75 -7.11 -4.37
N SER A 125 13.55 -8.03 -4.90
CA SER A 125 13.78 -8.19 -6.33
C SER A 125 12.57 -8.75 -7.08
N ARG A 126 11.57 -9.28 -6.37
CA ARG A 126 10.34 -9.82 -6.95
C ARG A 126 9.29 -8.76 -7.23
N VAL A 127 9.40 -7.57 -6.62
CA VAL A 127 8.47 -6.46 -6.87
C VAL A 127 8.55 -6.06 -8.32
N LYS A 128 7.42 -6.07 -9.02
CA LYS A 128 7.37 -5.67 -10.44
C LYS A 128 7.25 -4.16 -10.60
N GLU A 129 6.38 -3.53 -9.81
CA GLU A 129 6.15 -2.08 -9.86
C GLU A 129 6.00 -1.49 -8.47
N ILE A 130 6.44 -0.24 -8.31
CA ILE A 130 6.14 0.59 -7.14
C ILE A 130 5.30 1.78 -7.60
N TRP A 131 4.19 2.03 -6.92
CA TRP A 131 3.40 3.24 -7.09
C TRP A 131 3.51 4.10 -5.84
N PHE A 132 3.73 5.40 -6.02
CA PHE A 132 3.93 6.34 -4.92
C PHE A 132 3.11 7.61 -5.09
N TRP A 133 2.44 8.01 -4.01
CA TRP A 133 1.77 9.30 -3.87
C TRP A 133 2.43 10.07 -2.72
N GLU A 134 3.03 11.22 -3.03
CA GLU A 134 3.53 12.14 -2.03
C GLU A 134 2.36 12.75 -1.24
N VAL A 135 2.52 12.84 0.09
CA VAL A 135 1.58 13.48 1.01
C VAL A 135 2.35 14.53 1.80
N ASN A 136 1.87 15.78 1.74
CA ASN A 136 2.46 16.95 2.40
C ASN A 136 1.67 17.36 3.64
#